data_AF-A0A718DR52-F1
#
_entry.id   AF-A0A718DR52-F1
#
_cell.length_a   1.000
_cell.length_b   1.000
_cell.length_c   1.000
_cell.angle_alpha   90.00
_cell.angle_beta   90.00
_cell.angle_gamma   90.00
#
_symmetry.space_group_name_H-M   'P 1'
#
loop_
_entity.id
_entity.type
_entity.pdbx_description
1 polymer ?
#
loop_
_entity_poly.entity_id
_entity_poly.type
_entity_poly.pdbx_seq_one_letter_code
_entity_poly.pdbx_strand_id
1 'polypeptide(L)'
;MAILLYFGTPGAGKSYEVVSSRIIPALKDGRRVVTNVRGLDIQKIKDYIQKTDRKYDITKIGHLESIDNDLILQEDFFPYFDEEEKPVEDTFIKRNDYIIIDEAWRYFSDS
;
A
#
# COMPACT_ATOMS: atom_id res chain seq x y z
N MET A 1 -8.35 -7.05 11.60
CA MET A 1 -7.85 -6.32 10.42
C MET A 1 -9.03 -5.66 9.75
N ALA A 2 -8.91 -4.42 9.26
CA ALA A 2 -9.99 -3.75 8.53
C ALA A 2 -9.64 -3.75 7.03
N ILE A 3 -10.61 -4.10 6.19
CA ILE A 3 -10.52 -3.96 4.73
C ILE A 3 -11.39 -2.76 4.35
N LEU A 4 -10.83 -1.88 3.52
CA LEU A 4 -11.50 -0.67 3.07
C LEU A 4 -11.56 -0.68 1.55
N LEU A 5 -12.76 -0.51 1.03
CA LEU A 5 -13.04 -0.60 -0.40
C LEU A 5 -13.42 0.78 -0.92
N TYR A 6 -12.70 1.20 -1.96
CA TYR A 6 -12.90 2.47 -2.65
C TYR A 6 -13.45 2.20 -4.05
N PHE A 7 -14.76 2.41 -4.24
CA PHE A 7 -15.46 2.15 -5.49
C PHE A 7 -16.12 3.41 -6.06
N GLY A 8 -16.42 3.40 -7.35
CA GLY A 8 -17.04 4.54 -8.05
C GLY A 8 -16.52 4.69 -9.48
N THR A 9 -17.11 5.62 -10.24
CA THR A 9 -16.79 5.83 -11.65
C THR A 9 -15.33 6.23 -11.88
N PRO A 10 -14.74 5.91 -13.05
CA PRO A 10 -13.45 6.44 -13.45
C PRO A 10 -13.44 7.97 -13.38
N GLY A 11 -12.35 8.56 -12.86
CA GLY A 11 -12.24 10.01 -12.67
C GLY A 11 -12.88 10.57 -11.39
N ALA A 12 -13.57 9.78 -10.57
CA ALA A 12 -14.18 10.23 -9.31
C ALA A 12 -13.19 10.57 -8.17
N GLY A 13 -11.89 10.66 -8.45
CA GLY A 13 -10.87 11.06 -7.46
C GLY A 13 -10.46 10.00 -6.44
N LYS A 14 -10.84 8.73 -6.62
CA LYS A 14 -10.55 7.62 -5.67
C LYS A 14 -9.07 7.49 -5.35
N SER A 15 -8.20 7.42 -6.36
CA SER A 15 -6.76 7.28 -6.15
C SER A 15 -6.18 8.50 -5.41
N TYR A 16 -6.69 9.71 -5.69
CA TYR A 16 -6.28 10.92 -4.97
C TYR A 16 -6.69 10.88 -3.49
N GLU A 17 -7.93 10.48 -3.20
CA GLU A 17 -8.40 10.30 -1.84
C GLU A 17 -7.54 9.26 -1.11
N VAL A 18 -7.29 8.09 -1.71
CA VAL A 18 -6.49 7.02 -1.11
C VAL A 18 -5.07 7.50 -0.81
N VAL A 19 -4.46 8.26 -1.72
CA VAL A 19 -3.13 8.83 -1.50
C VAL A 19 -3.13 9.80 -0.31
N SER A 20 -4.07 10.75 -0.31
CA SER A 20 -4.11 11.83 0.70
C SER A 20 -4.57 11.37 2.07
N SER A 21 -5.53 10.44 2.15
CA SER A 21 -6.15 10.00 3.40
C SER A 21 -5.55 8.71 3.96
N ARG A 22 -4.91 7.88 3.13
CA ARG A 22 -4.33 6.59 3.56
C ARG A 22 -2.82 6.51 3.40
N ILE A 23 -2.30 6.69 2.18
CA ILE A 23 -0.85 6.48 1.91
C ILE A 23 -0.01 7.46 2.72
N ILE A 24 -0.28 8.75 2.59
CA ILE A 24 0.52 9.79 3.26
C ILE A 24 0.44 9.64 4.78
N PRO A 25 -0.75 9.46 5.41
CA PRO A 25 -0.82 9.17 6.84
C PRO A 25 -0.06 7.90 7.26
N ALA A 26 -0.21 6.79 6.54
CA ALA A 26 0.51 5.55 6.86
C ALA A 26 2.04 5.71 6.78
N LEU A 27 2.54 6.45 5.78
CA LEU A 27 3.96 6.80 5.69
C LEU A 27 4.40 7.71 6.83
N LYS A 28 3.56 8.68 7.25
CA LYS A 28 3.85 9.52 8.42
C LYS A 28 3.88 8.74 9.74
N ASP A 29 3.15 7.64 9.82
CA ASP A 29 3.18 6.72 10.95
C ASP A 29 4.40 5.76 10.91
N GLY A 30 5.31 5.95 9.96
CA GLY A 30 6.53 5.14 9.83
C GLY A 30 6.30 3.76 9.22
N ARG A 31 5.13 3.49 8.63
CA ARG A 31 4.79 2.16 8.10
C ARG A 31 5.42 1.92 6.72
N ARG A 32 5.70 0.66 6.39
CA ARG A 32 5.95 0.23 5.02
C ARG A 32 4.61 0.16 4.28
N VAL A 33 4.45 1.00 3.26
CA VAL A 33 3.28 1.03 2.38
C VAL A 33 3.61 0.29 1.11
N VAL A 34 2.86 -0.77 0.80
CA VAL A 34 3.03 -1.58 -0.41
C VAL A 34 1.86 -1.32 -1.36
N THR A 35 2.15 -0.86 -2.58
CA THR A 35 1.08 -0.48 -3.52
C THR A 35 1.47 -0.52 -4.99
N ASN A 36 0.50 -0.86 -5.85
CA ASN A 36 0.60 -0.73 -7.32
C ASN A 36 -0.05 0.57 -7.85
N VAL A 37 -0.46 1.51 -6.98
CA VAL A 37 -0.95 2.83 -7.41
C VAL A 37 0.16 3.54 -8.19
N ARG A 38 -0.13 3.89 -9.44
CA ARG A 38 0.85 4.47 -10.38
C ARG A 38 1.17 5.93 -10.07
N GLY A 39 2.40 6.33 -10.40
CA GLY A 39 2.82 7.74 -10.36
C GLY A 39 3.20 8.27 -8.97
N LEU A 40 3.32 7.38 -7.99
CA LEU A 40 3.84 7.74 -6.67
C LEU A 40 5.35 7.91 -6.71
N ASP A 41 5.82 8.90 -5.96
CA ASP A 41 7.24 9.26 -5.86
C ASP A 41 7.49 9.69 -4.41
N ILE A 42 8.34 8.93 -3.72
CA ILE A 42 8.62 9.17 -2.30
C ILE A 42 9.24 10.54 -2.04
N GLN A 43 10.03 11.08 -2.97
CA GLN A 43 10.62 12.40 -2.81
C GLN A 43 9.56 13.49 -2.93
N LYS A 44 8.66 13.39 -3.92
CA LYS A 44 7.53 14.33 -4.05
C LYS A 44 6.60 14.28 -2.84
N ILE A 45 6.37 13.09 -2.28
CA ILE A 45 5.60 12.91 -1.05
C ILE A 45 6.31 13.58 0.13
N LYS A 46 7.62 13.38 0.29
CA LYS A 46 8.40 14.03 1.33
C LYS A 46 8.34 15.56 1.23
N ASP A 47 8.54 16.10 0.03
CA ASP A 47 8.45 17.53 -0.24
C ASP A 47 7.05 18.08 0.09
N TYR A 48 6.00 17.33 -0.29
CA TYR A 48 4.61 17.68 0.03
C TYR A 48 4.37 17.73 1.55
N ILE A 49 4.83 16.71 2.29
CA ILE A 49 4.70 16.65 3.75
C ILE A 49 5.46 17.82 4.40
N GLN A 50 6.70 18.09 3.99
CA GLN A 50 7.47 19.21 4.53
C GLN A 50 6.81 20.58 4.28
N LYS A 51 6.12 20.75 3.14
CA LYS A 51 5.37 21.98 2.82
C LYS A 51 4.09 22.11 3.64
N THR A 52 3.38 21.02 3.87
CA THR A 52 2.03 21.01 4.49
C THR A 52 2.03 20.79 6.00
N ASP A 53 3.03 20.07 6.53
CA ASP A 53 3.22 19.79 7.95
C ASP A 53 4.70 20.00 8.34
N ARG A 54 5.07 21.27 8.53
CA ARG A 54 6.45 21.70 8.82
C ARG A 54 7.02 21.15 10.14
N LYS A 55 6.18 20.59 11.01
CA LYS A 55 6.60 20.03 12.31
C LYS A 55 6.94 18.54 12.20
N TYR A 56 6.54 17.89 11.12
CA TYR A 56 6.82 16.48 10.91
C TYR A 56 8.32 16.26 10.68
N ASP A 57 8.91 15.35 11.44
CA ASP A 57 10.30 14.93 11.26
C ASP A 57 10.39 13.95 10.09
N ILE A 58 10.87 14.44 8.95
CA ILE A 58 10.92 13.67 7.71
C ILE A 58 11.81 12.43 7.81
N THR A 59 12.72 12.37 8.77
CA THR A 59 13.61 11.21 8.98
C THR A 59 12.86 9.98 9.48
N LYS A 60 11.66 10.17 10.05
CA LYS A 60 10.79 9.10 10.56
C LYS A 60 9.81 8.55 9.54
N ILE A 61 9.80 9.09 8.32
CA ILE A 61 8.88 8.63 7.29
C ILE A 61 9.12 7.15 6.97
N GLY A 62 8.02 6.43 6.79
CA GLY A 62 8.02 5.03 6.41
C GLY A 62 8.54 4.79 4.99
N HIS A 63 8.46 3.53 4.59
CA HIS A 63 8.94 3.07 3.28
C HIS A 63 7.79 2.99 2.28
N LEU A 64 7.98 3.52 1.07
CA LEU A 64 7.06 3.30 -0.04
C LEU A 64 7.63 2.20 -0.93
N GLU A 65 6.90 1.10 -1.03
CA GLU A 65 7.18 -0.03 -1.93
C GLU A 65 6.18 0.02 -3.09
N SER A 66 6.64 0.50 -4.24
CA SER A 66 5.86 0.45 -5.48
C SER A 66 6.08 -0.88 -6.18
N ILE A 67 4.99 -1.62 -6.39
CA ILE A 67 5.04 -2.97 -6.96
C ILE A 67 4.33 -3.03 -8.31
N ASP A 68 4.79 -3.96 -9.15
CA ASP A 68 4.12 -4.29 -10.39
C ASP A 68 2.95 -5.25 -10.16
N ASN A 69 1.99 -5.21 -11.08
CA ASN A 69 0.78 -6.02 -11.01
C ASN A 69 1.06 -7.53 -11.01
N ASP A 70 2.12 -7.97 -11.70
CA ASP A 70 2.47 -9.40 -11.80
C ASP A 70 2.95 -9.96 -10.46
N LEU A 71 3.56 -9.12 -9.59
CA LEU A 71 4.00 -9.52 -8.26
C LEU A 71 2.82 -9.90 -7.35
N ILE A 72 1.67 -9.24 -7.52
CA ILE A 72 0.46 -9.48 -6.70
C ILE A 72 -0.08 -10.91 -6.91
N LEU A 73 0.16 -11.48 -8.09
CA LEU A 73 -0.33 -12.80 -8.49
C LEU A 73 0.59 -13.95 -8.05
N GLN A 74 1.74 -13.66 -7.46
CA GLN A 74 2.66 -14.70 -6.99
C GLN A 74 2.11 -15.39 -5.74
N GLU A 75 2.33 -16.70 -5.62
CA GLU A 75 1.82 -17.52 -4.50
C GLU A 75 2.35 -17.05 -3.14
N ASP A 76 3.57 -16.54 -3.11
CA ASP A 76 4.26 -16.02 -1.93
C ASP A 76 4.03 -14.50 -1.72
N PHE A 77 3.07 -13.89 -2.42
CA PHE A 77 2.79 -12.47 -2.24
C PHE A 77 2.19 -12.18 -0.85
N PHE A 78 1.05 -12.80 -0.51
CA PHE A 78 0.40 -12.66 0.79
C PHE A 78 0.87 -13.75 1.77
N PRO A 79 0.87 -13.48 3.10
CA PRO A 79 1.11 -14.50 4.09
C PRO A 79 0.06 -15.61 4.02
N TYR A 80 0.50 -16.86 4.07
CA TYR A 80 -0.35 -18.04 4.11
C TYR A 80 0.13 -19.03 5.17
N PHE A 81 -0.69 -20.03 5.46
CA PHE A 81 -0.34 -21.14 6.33
C PHE A 81 0.02 -22.36 5.48
N ASP A 82 1.08 -23.08 5.88
CA ASP A 82 1.45 -24.34 5.25
C ASP A 82 0.48 -25.48 5.63
N GLU A 83 0.75 -26.68 5.11
CA GLU A 83 -0.06 -27.88 5.37
C GLU A 83 -0.13 -28.27 6.86
N GLU A 84 0.81 -27.80 7.68
CA GLU A 84 0.87 -28.03 9.13
C GLU A 84 0.24 -26.87 9.93
N GLU A 85 -0.50 -25.98 9.26
CA GLU A 85 -1.09 -24.75 9.81
C GLU A 85 -0.06 -23.79 10.43
N LYS A 86 1.20 -23.82 9.97
CA LYS A 86 2.23 -22.88 10.41
C LYS A 86 2.34 -21.69 9.46
N PRO A 87 2.49 -20.46 9.97
CA PRO A 87 2.63 -19.29 9.12
C PRO A 87 3.94 -19.36 8.34
N VAL A 88 3.86 -19.20 7.02
CA VAL A 88 5.04 -19.04 6.17
C VAL A 88 5.56 -17.61 6.33
N GLU A 89 6.77 -17.46 6.87
CA GLU A 89 7.36 -16.15 7.19
C GLU A 89 8.08 -15.49 5.99
N ASP A 90 8.37 -16.26 4.95
CA ASP A 90 9.10 -15.79 3.77
C ASP A 90 8.20 -15.38 2.60
N THR A 91 7.11 -14.66 2.91
CA THR A 91 6.23 -14.05 1.88
C THR A 91 6.64 -12.60 1.62
N PHE A 92 6.30 -12.05 0.46
CA PHE A 92 6.66 -10.67 0.09
C PHE A 92 6.07 -9.63 1.06
N ILE A 93 4.77 -9.77 1.34
CA ILE A 93 4.09 -8.97 2.35
C ILE A 93 4.56 -9.41 3.72
N LYS A 94 5.00 -8.43 4.52
CA LYS A 94 5.49 -8.65 5.88
C LYS A 94 4.46 -8.18 6.92
N ARG A 95 4.60 -8.67 8.15
CA ARG A 95 3.77 -8.24 9.27
C ARG A 95 3.85 -6.72 9.42
N ASN A 96 2.69 -6.08 9.62
CA ASN A 96 2.48 -4.63 9.75
C ASN A 96 2.61 -3.80 8.47
N ASP A 97 2.79 -4.41 7.30
CA ASP A 97 2.68 -3.69 6.02
C ASP A 97 1.29 -3.05 5.86
N TYR A 98 1.26 -1.88 5.21
CA TYR A 98 0.02 -1.19 4.84
C TYR A 98 -0.19 -1.35 3.33
N ILE A 99 -1.12 -2.24 2.97
CA ILE A 99 -1.27 -2.71 1.59
C ILE A 99 -2.41 -1.96 0.92
N ILE A 100 -2.16 -1.42 -0.27
CA ILE A 100 -3.17 -0.77 -1.11
C ILE A 100 -3.05 -1.30 -2.52
N ILE A 101 -4.11 -1.94 -3.01
CA ILE A 101 -4.18 -2.50 -4.35
C ILE A 101 -5.18 -1.70 -5.17
N ASP A 102 -4.69 -1.03 -6.21
CA ASP A 102 -5.51 -0.39 -7.23
C ASP A 102 -6.03 -1.43 -8.23
N GLU A 103 -7.24 -1.20 -8.72
CA GLU A 103 -7.97 -2.14 -9.60
C GLU A 103 -8.01 -3.58 -9.06
N ALA A 104 -8.24 -3.75 -7.75
CA ALA A 104 -8.21 -5.05 -7.06
C ALA A 104 -9.05 -6.16 -7.74
N TRP A 105 -10.16 -5.78 -8.39
CA TRP A 105 -11.02 -6.70 -9.16
C TRP A 105 -10.28 -7.44 -10.28
N ARG A 106 -9.11 -6.97 -10.74
CA ARG A 106 -8.29 -7.63 -11.76
C ARG A 106 -7.53 -8.86 -11.24
N TYR A 107 -7.30 -8.93 -9.93
CA TYR A 107 -6.50 -9.99 -9.30
C TYR A 107 -7.35 -10.94 -8.46
N PHE A 108 -8.50 -10.46 -7.98
CA PHE A 108 -9.37 -11.21 -7.07
C PHE A 108 -10.77 -11.46 -7.65
N SER A 109 -10.90 -11.51 -8.98
CA SER A 109 -12.14 -11.97 -9.63
C SER A 109 -12.20 -13.49 -9.60
N ASP A 110 -13.39 -14.03 -9.33
CA ASP A 110 -13.65 -15.47 -9.44
C ASP A 110 -13.32 -15.95 -10.87
N SER A 111 -12.27 -16.75 -10.99
CA SER A 111 -12.03 -17.62 -12.15
C SER A 111 -13.01 -18.79 -12.14
#